data_AF-A0A2D7HR88-F1
#
_entry.id   AF-A0A2D7HR88-F1
#
_cell.length_a   1.000
_cell.length_b   1.000
_cell.length_c   1.000
_cell.angle_alpha   90.00
_cell.angle_beta   90.00
_cell.angle_gamma   90.00
#
_symmetry.space_group_name_H-M   'P 1'
#
loop_
_entity.id
_entity.type
_entity.pdbx_description
1 polymer ?
#
loop_
_entity_poly.entity_id
_entity_poly.type
_entity_poly.pdbx_seq_one_letter_code
_entity_poly.pdbx_strand_id
1 'polypeptide(L)'
;MPNFEKNHDYRKMHGHSYEVTIKLLGSVNKKTNWVIDLEELDILVKPVISLLDHSILNDVDGLKYPTSENIAKWLWFRLKKKISNLDSVEIYRPRIGGCIFNGK
;
A
#
# COMPACT_ATOMS: atom_id res chain seq x y z
N MET A 1 -7.16 15.46 -6.07
CA MET A 1 -7.89 15.62 -4.79
C MET A 1 -9.02 16.63 -4.96
N PRO A 2 -10.28 16.20 -4.82
CA PRO A 2 -11.43 17.03 -5.20
C PRO A 2 -11.69 18.23 -4.27
N ASN A 3 -11.17 18.20 -3.04
CA ASN A 3 -11.45 19.23 -2.03
C ASN A 3 -10.49 20.45 -2.10
N PHE A 4 -9.47 20.43 -2.95
CA PHE A 4 -8.54 21.56 -3.06
C PHE A 4 -9.08 22.66 -3.98
N GLU A 5 -8.57 23.88 -3.80
CA GLU A 5 -8.84 25.02 -4.69
C GLU A 5 -8.41 24.74 -6.13
N LYS A 6 -9.05 25.43 -7.09
CA LYS A 6 -8.87 25.18 -8.54
C LYS A 6 -7.41 25.21 -8.99
N ASN A 7 -6.60 26.08 -8.38
CA ASN A 7 -5.22 26.32 -8.78
C ASN A 7 -4.20 25.41 -8.06
N HIS A 8 -4.64 24.62 -7.09
CA HIS A 8 -3.75 23.75 -6.32
C HIS A 8 -3.29 22.55 -7.16
N ASP A 9 -1.98 22.25 -7.16
CA ASP A 9 -1.43 21.20 -8.03
C ASP A 9 -2.03 19.82 -7.76
N TYR A 10 -2.31 19.48 -6.50
CA TYR A 10 -2.96 18.21 -6.15
C TYR A 10 -4.43 18.12 -6.56
N ARG A 11 -5.05 19.21 -7.07
CA ARG A 11 -6.39 19.15 -7.66
C ARG A 11 -6.35 18.67 -9.12
N LYS A 12 -5.27 18.99 -9.84
CA LYS A 12 -5.08 18.59 -11.24
C LYS A 12 -4.91 17.08 -11.34
N MET A 13 -5.22 16.51 -12.51
CA MET A 13 -4.90 15.11 -12.79
C MET A 13 -3.37 14.95 -12.82
N HIS A 14 -2.86 14.01 -12.03
CA HIS A 14 -1.44 13.68 -11.96
C HIS A 14 -1.27 12.27 -11.41
N GLY A 15 -0.04 11.75 -11.44
CA GLY A 15 0.30 10.44 -10.91
C GLY A 15 1.72 10.39 -10.38
N HIS A 16 2.03 9.30 -9.69
CA HIS A 16 3.35 9.03 -9.13
C HIS A 16 3.71 7.56 -9.32
N SER A 17 5.00 7.30 -9.50
CA SER A 17 5.56 5.96 -9.30
C SER A 17 5.66 5.72 -7.79
N TYR A 18 4.59 5.16 -7.22
CA TYR A 18 4.56 4.81 -5.81
C TYR A 18 5.37 3.54 -5.57
N GLU A 19 6.06 3.50 -4.44
CA GLU A 19 6.71 2.31 -3.90
C GLU A 19 5.91 1.80 -2.70
N VAL A 20 5.73 0.49 -2.61
CA VAL A 20 5.01 -0.16 -1.50
C VAL A 20 5.99 -1.06 -0.75
N THR A 21 6.14 -0.84 0.55
CA THR A 21 6.89 -1.75 1.44
C THR A 21 5.92 -2.48 2.34
N ILE A 22 5.97 -3.82 2.29
CA ILE A 22 5.18 -4.71 3.15
C ILE A 22 6.09 -5.25 4.25
N LYS A 23 5.80 -4.92 5.52
CA LYS A 23 6.58 -5.39 6.67
C LYS A 23 5.79 -6.47 7.39
N LEU A 24 6.46 -7.59 7.67
CA LEU A 24 5.93 -8.73 8.42
C LEU A 24 6.71 -8.88 9.71
N LEU A 25 6.02 -9.28 10.78
CA LEU A 25 6.65 -9.59 12.06
C LEU A 25 6.37 -11.04 12.44
N GLY A 26 7.41 -11.84 12.63
CA GLY A 26 7.25 -13.23 13.02
C GLY A 26 8.57 -13.87 13.45
N SER A 27 8.47 -15.05 14.05
CA SER A 27 9.64 -15.85 14.39
C SER A 27 10.22 -16.51 13.14
N VAL A 28 11.54 -16.64 13.10
CA VAL A 28 12.23 -17.39 12.04
C VAL A 28 11.92 -18.87 12.18
N ASN A 29 11.48 -19.50 11.10
CA ASN A 29 11.26 -20.95 11.06
C ASN A 29 12.62 -21.68 11.13
N LYS A 30 12.75 -22.64 12.07
CA LYS A 30 14.01 -23.36 12.32
C LYS A 30 14.51 -24.23 11.17
N LYS A 31 13.63 -24.66 10.27
CA LYS A 31 13.99 -25.50 9.12
C LYS A 31 14.43 -24.68 7.93
N THR A 32 13.74 -23.56 7.67
CA THR A 32 13.93 -22.78 6.45
C THR A 32 14.73 -21.49 6.65
N ASN A 33 14.95 -21.07 7.90
CA ASN A 33 15.69 -19.84 8.27
C ASN A 33 15.11 -18.52 7.71
N TRP A 34 13.80 -18.48 7.45
CA TRP A 34 13.07 -17.25 7.12
C TRP A 34 11.78 -17.10 7.93
N VAL A 35 11.16 -15.92 7.89
CA VAL A 35 9.83 -15.66 8.48
C VAL A 35 8.71 -16.16 7.57
N ILE A 36 8.86 -15.96 6.26
CA ILE A 36 7.93 -16.40 5.22
C ILE A 36 8.70 -16.67 3.94
N ASP A 37 8.17 -17.53 3.07
CA ASP A 37 8.59 -17.62 1.69
C ASP A 37 8.18 -16.35 0.92
N LEU A 38 9.10 -15.74 0.18
CA LEU A 38 8.78 -14.54 -0.60
C LEU A 38 7.90 -14.85 -1.82
N GLU A 39 7.92 -16.06 -2.36
CA GLU A 39 7.00 -16.46 -3.42
C GLU A 39 5.56 -16.57 -2.89
N GLU A 40 5.39 -17.10 -1.68
CA GLU A 40 4.09 -17.11 -0.99
C GLU A 40 3.60 -15.69 -0.75
N LEU A 41 4.49 -14.80 -0.28
CA LEU A 41 4.15 -13.39 -0.09
C LEU A 41 3.71 -12.72 -1.39
N ASP A 42 4.41 -13.00 -2.50
CA ASP A 42 4.07 -12.48 -3.82
C ASP A 42 2.67 -12.89 -4.28
N ILE A 43 2.29 -14.16 -4.08
CA ILE A 43 0.95 -14.68 -4.41
C ILE A 43 -0.14 -13.92 -3.64
N LEU A 44 0.13 -13.55 -2.38
CA LEU A 44 -0.82 -12.84 -1.54
C LEU A 44 -0.91 -11.35 -1.87
N VAL A 45 0.23 -10.72 -2.18
CA VAL A 45 0.38 -9.27 -2.33
C VAL A 45 0.11 -8.79 -3.75
N LYS A 46 0.70 -9.42 -4.79
CA LYS A 46 0.62 -8.95 -6.18
C LYS A 46 -0.82 -8.75 -6.68
N PRO A 47 -1.79 -9.65 -6.40
CA PRO A 47 -3.17 -9.42 -6.82
C PRO A 47 -3.79 -8.17 -6.19
N VAL A 48 -3.40 -7.80 -4.97
CA VAL A 48 -3.91 -6.59 -4.31
C VAL A 48 -3.27 -5.33 -4.90
N ILE A 49 -1.96 -5.35 -5.16
CA ILE A 49 -1.26 -4.23 -5.81
C ILE A 49 -1.77 -4.01 -7.24
N SER A 50 -2.09 -5.08 -7.97
CA SER A 50 -2.61 -5.00 -9.35
C SER A 50 -3.93 -4.25 -9.50
N LEU A 51 -4.69 -4.10 -8.40
CA LEU A 51 -5.91 -3.29 -8.37
C LEU A 51 -5.60 -1.78 -8.42
N LEU A 52 -4.37 -1.39 -8.10
CA LEU A 52 -3.91 0.01 -8.07
C LEU A 52 -2.98 0.32 -9.23
N ASP A 53 -2.16 -0.64 -9.66
CA ASP A 53 -1.21 -0.45 -10.74
C ASP A 53 -1.90 -0.06 -12.06
N HIS A 54 -1.31 0.91 -12.78
CA HIS A 54 -1.87 1.47 -14.02
C HIS A 54 -3.35 1.91 -13.95
N SER A 55 -3.85 2.26 -12.77
CA SER A 55 -5.24 2.68 -12.55
C SER A 55 -5.37 4.16 -12.16
N ILE A 56 -6.57 4.71 -12.34
CA ILE A 56 -6.95 5.98 -11.71
C ILE A 56 -7.37 5.66 -10.27
N LEU A 57 -6.53 5.99 -9.29
CA LEU A 57 -6.79 5.61 -7.89
C LEU A 57 -8.12 6.15 -7.34
N ASN A 58 -8.59 7.29 -7.84
CA ASN A 58 -9.88 7.87 -7.45
C ASN A 58 -11.08 7.00 -7.82
N ASP A 59 -10.94 6.14 -8.84
CA ASP A 59 -11.99 5.24 -9.34
C ASP A 59 -11.96 3.88 -8.62
N VAL A 60 -10.90 3.61 -7.85
CA VAL A 60 -10.80 2.39 -7.04
C VAL A 60 -11.72 2.52 -5.81
N ASP A 61 -12.58 1.52 -5.61
CA ASP A 61 -13.51 1.49 -4.48
C ASP A 61 -12.77 1.58 -3.14
N GLY A 62 -13.16 2.55 -2.31
CA GLY A 62 -12.49 2.91 -1.06
C GLY A 62 -11.31 3.88 -1.18
N LEU A 63 -10.98 4.39 -2.39
CA LEU A 63 -9.86 5.33 -2.62
C LEU A 63 -10.27 6.64 -3.32
N LYS A 64 -11.52 7.08 -3.16
CA LYS A 64 -11.99 8.39 -3.66
C LYS A 64 -11.05 9.56 -3.31
N TYR A 65 -10.37 9.48 -2.17
CA TYR A 65 -9.33 10.41 -1.71
C TYR A 65 -7.98 9.67 -1.54
N PRO A 66 -7.19 9.48 -2.62
CA PRO A 66 -6.01 8.62 -2.61
C PRO A 66 -4.78 9.36 -2.03
N THR A 67 -4.82 9.73 -0.76
CA THR A 67 -3.65 10.27 -0.05
C THR A 67 -2.71 9.10 0.30
N SER A 68 -1.44 9.36 0.61
CA SER A 68 -0.52 8.29 1.03
C SER A 68 -1.06 7.51 2.23
N GLU A 69 -1.70 8.19 3.19
CA GLU A 69 -2.35 7.59 4.35
C GLU A 69 -3.51 6.66 3.94
N ASN A 70 -4.39 7.13 3.05
CA ASN A 70 -5.53 6.34 2.61
C ASN A 70 -5.12 5.15 1.74
N ILE A 71 -4.10 5.30 0.90
CA ILE A 71 -3.55 4.18 0.11
C ILE A 71 -2.92 3.14 1.04
N ALA A 72 -2.07 3.55 1.99
CA ALA A 72 -1.45 2.63 2.95
C ALA A 72 -2.50 1.88 3.78
N LYS A 73 -3.51 2.60 4.29
CA LYS A 73 -4.65 2.03 5.03
C LYS A 73 -5.48 1.07 4.18
N TRP A 74 -5.75 1.42 2.92
CA TRP A 74 -6.51 0.59 1.99
C TRP A 74 -5.80 -0.74 1.70
N LEU A 75 -4.49 -0.67 1.41
CA LEU A 75 -3.67 -1.87 1.21
C LEU A 75 -3.62 -2.72 2.46
N TRP A 76 -3.41 -2.10 3.63
CA TRP A 76 -3.37 -2.78 4.92
C TRP A 76 -4.60 -3.63 5.18
N PHE A 77 -5.81 -3.06 5.07
CA PHE A 77 -7.04 -3.80 5.35
C PHE A 77 -7.29 -4.97 4.39
N ARG A 78 -6.81 -4.89 3.15
CA ARG A 78 -6.93 -5.98 2.18
C ARG A 78 -5.89 -7.07 2.42
N LEU A 79 -4.65 -6.67 2.71
CA LEU A 79 -3.56 -7.60 2.97
C LEU A 79 -3.70 -8.30 4.33
N LYS A 80 -4.19 -7.60 5.37
CA LYS A 80 -4.36 -8.18 6.71
C LYS A 80 -5.34 -9.36 6.74
N LYS A 81 -6.31 -9.39 5.83
CA LYS A 81 -7.23 -10.53 5.65
C LYS A 81 -6.55 -11.79 5.11
N LYS A 82 -5.42 -11.62 4.43
CA LYS A 82 -4.65 -12.70 3.77
C LYS A 82 -3.37 -13.05 4.53
N ILE A 83 -2.79 -12.08 5.24
CA ILE A 83 -1.48 -12.18 5.89
C ILE A 83 -1.67 -11.88 7.39
N SER A 84 -1.70 -12.93 8.21
CA SER A 84 -1.98 -12.83 9.65
C SER A 84 -0.91 -12.05 10.42
N ASN A 85 0.36 -12.22 10.03
CA ASN A 85 1.54 -11.63 10.67
C ASN A 85 2.00 -10.31 10.01
N LEU A 86 1.13 -9.69 9.21
CA LEU A 86 1.35 -8.37 8.65
C LEU A 86 1.52 -7.34 9.79
N ASP A 87 2.62 -6.57 9.77
CA ASP A 87 3.03 -5.59 10.80
C ASP A 87 2.80 -4.13 10.38
N SER A 88 3.28 -3.75 9.20
CA SER A 88 3.02 -2.42 8.63
C SER A 88 3.04 -2.43 7.10
N VAL A 89 2.31 -1.48 6.50
CA VAL A 89 2.36 -1.17 5.07
C VAL A 89 2.79 0.27 4.91
N GLU A 90 3.78 0.49 4.06
CA GLU A 90 4.31 1.81 3.74
C GLU A 90 4.04 2.12 2.27
N ILE A 91 3.47 3.30 2.03
CA ILE A 91 3.39 3.92 0.71
C ILE A 91 4.40 5.03 0.66
N TYR A 92 5.37 4.90 -0.24
CA TYR A 92 6.41 5.89 -0.45
C TYR A 92 6.28 6.53 -1.82
N ARG A 93 6.36 7.86 -1.86
CA ARG A 93 6.48 8.64 -3.08
C ARG A 93 7.92 9.14 -3.16
N PRO A 94 8.70 8.72 -4.18
CA PRO A 94 10.06 9.19 -4.36
C PRO A 94 10.16 10.71 -4.34
N ARG A 95 11.23 11.23 -3.73
CA ARG A 95 11.60 12.66 -3.63
C ARG A 95 10.82 13.51 -2.64
N ILE A 96 9.79 12.97 -1.97
CA ILE A 96 9.05 13.74 -0.95
C ILE A 96 8.96 12.95 0.36
N GLY A 97 8.52 11.70 0.31
CA GLY A 97 8.22 10.95 1.52
C GLY A 97 7.05 9.98 1.35
N GLY A 98 6.61 9.41 2.46
CA GLY A 98 5.57 8.39 2.47
C GLY A 98 4.72 8.39 3.73
N CYS A 99 3.83 7.42 3.82
CA CYS A 99 3.06 7.12 5.01
C CYS A 99 3.22 5.64 5.35
N ILE A 100 3.42 5.35 6.64
CA ILE A 100 3.39 4.00 7.20
C ILE A 100 2.09 3.84 7.98
N PHE A 101 1.32 2.79 7.68
CA PHE A 101 0.15 2.41 8.43
C PHE A 101 0.34 1.02 9.04
N ASN A 102 0.09 0.88 10.34
CA ASN A 102 0.28 -0.35 11.12
C ASN A 102 -1.01 -0.85 11.80
N GLY A 103 -2.17 -0.39 11.32
CA GLY A 103 -3.48 -0.77 11.85
C GLY A 103 -4.06 0.18 12.91
N LYS A 104 -3.37 1.27 13.24
CA LYS A 104 -3.83 2.33 14.15
C LYS A 104 -3.47 3.71 13.61
#